data_AF-A0A5D4THH3-F1
#
_entry.id   AF-A0A5D4THH3-F1
#
_cell.length_a   1.000
_cell.length_b   1.000
_cell.length_c   1.000
_cell.angle_alpha   90.00
_cell.angle_beta   90.00
_cell.angle_gamma   90.00
#
_symmetry.space_group_name_H-M   'P 1'
#
loop_
_entity.id
_entity.type
_entity.pdbx_description
1 polymer ?
#
loop_
_entity_poly.entity_id
_entity_poly.type
_entity_poly.pdbx_seq_one_letter_code
_entity_poly.pdbx_strand_id
1 'polypeptide(L)'
;MELVNISYMKKGQIQGFFDKFPHSKVLFSPIRKYYFVSYVYWDERDPIVLQEDLEKIELLFNSYMGREAFYRRRKRADTGVGGA
;
A
#
# COMPACT_ATOMS: atom_id res chain seq x y z
N MET A 1 3.71 -12.30 -0.87
CA MET A 1 2.67 -11.51 -0.19
C MET A 1 1.63 -11.17 -1.23
N GLU A 2 0.37 -11.41 -0.90
CA GLU A 2 -0.77 -11.15 -1.78
C GLU A 2 -1.87 -10.43 -0.99
N LEU A 3 -2.69 -9.66 -1.71
CA LEU A 3 -3.86 -8.98 -1.14
C LEU A 3 -4.98 -10.01 -1.00
N VAL A 4 -5.32 -10.37 0.24
CA VAL A 4 -6.34 -11.39 0.55
C VAL A 4 -7.74 -10.78 0.52
N ASN A 5 -7.89 -9.59 1.10
CA ASN A 5 -9.18 -8.94 1.18
C ASN A 5 -9.05 -7.43 1.30
N ILE A 6 -10.13 -6.73 0.96
CA ILE A 6 -10.27 -5.29 1.20
C ILE A 6 -11.59 -5.00 1.89
N SER A 7 -11.57 -4.05 2.82
CA SER A 7 -12.76 -3.58 3.51
C SER A 7 -12.87 -2.07 3.39
N TYR A 8 -14.05 -1.59 3.02
CA TYR A 8 -14.33 -0.16 2.91
C TYR A 8 -14.80 0.37 4.26
N MET A 9 -14.07 1.33 4.81
CA MET A 9 -14.43 1.96 6.08
C MET A 9 -15.20 3.26 5.88
N LYS A 10 -15.82 3.75 6.97
CA LYS A 10 -16.45 5.07 7.01
C LYS A 10 -15.39 6.15 6.71
N LYS A 11 -15.83 7.25 6.07
CA LYS A 11 -15.00 8.38 5.61
C LYS A 11 -14.02 8.08 4.45
N GLY A 12 -14.28 7.03 3.66
CA GLY A 12 -13.52 6.77 2.42
C GLY A 12 -12.11 6.19 2.65
N GLN A 13 -11.84 5.68 3.85
CA GLN A 13 -10.65 4.88 4.12
C GLN A 13 -10.87 3.45 3.65
N ILE A 14 -9.81 2.81 3.16
CA ILE A 14 -9.87 1.41 2.73
C ILE A 14 -8.86 0.62 3.55
N GLN A 15 -9.30 -0.51 4.09
CA GLN A 15 -8.43 -1.47 4.76
C GLN A 15 -8.05 -2.58 3.78
N GLY A 16 -6.78 -2.92 3.70
CA GLY A 16 -6.31 -4.13 3.03
C GLY A 16 -5.78 -5.15 4.02
N PHE A 17 -6.10 -6.40 3.75
CA PHE A 17 -5.66 -7.57 4.48
C PHE A 17 -4.70 -8.36 3.58
N PHE A 18 -3.56 -8.74 4.14
CA PHE A 18 -2.48 -9.40 3.40
C PHE A 18 -2.16 -10.75 4.03
N ASP A 19 -1.83 -11.74 3.20
CA ASP A 19 -1.55 -13.10 3.67
C ASP A 19 -0.36 -13.16 4.64
N LYS A 20 0.67 -12.32 4.39
CA LYS A 20 1.86 -12.21 5.24
C LYS A 20 1.55 -11.58 6.61
N PHE A 21 0.49 -10.79 6.71
CA PHE A 21 0.11 -10.06 7.92
C PHE A 21 -1.37 -10.31 8.24
N PRO A 22 -1.72 -11.53 8.69
CA PRO A 22 -3.11 -11.91 8.93
C PRO A 22 -3.76 -11.14 10.08
N HIS A 23 -2.99 -10.65 11.06
CA HIS A 23 -3.51 -9.91 12.20
C HIS A 23 -3.44 -8.38 12.00
N SER A 24 -2.48 -7.92 11.19
CA SER A 24 -2.24 -6.50 10.95
C SER A 24 -3.16 -5.96 9.87
N LYS A 25 -3.62 -4.72 10.09
CA LYS A 25 -4.53 -4.05 9.16
C LYS A 25 -3.82 -2.88 8.50
N VAL A 26 -3.81 -2.88 7.18
CA VAL A 26 -3.21 -1.79 6.41
C VAL A 26 -4.30 -0.80 6.01
N LEU A 27 -4.19 0.45 6.45
CA LEU A 27 -5.04 1.54 6.00
C LEU A 27 -4.45 2.20 4.76
N PHE A 28 -5.28 2.30 3.74
CA PHE A 28 -5.02 3.04 2.52
C PHE A 28 -5.79 4.35 2.51
N SER A 29 -5.06 5.41 2.17
CA SER A 29 -5.62 6.73 1.91
C SER A 29 -5.45 7.06 0.42
N PRO A 30 -6.46 7.66 -0.22
CA PRO A 30 -6.31 8.15 -1.58
C PRO A 30 -5.38 9.38 -1.61
N ILE A 31 -4.44 9.41 -2.54
CA ILE A 31 -3.61 10.57 -2.84
C ILE A 31 -3.70 10.92 -4.33
N ARG A 32 -4.51 11.94 -4.64
CA ARG A 32 -4.79 12.45 -5.99
C ARG A 32 -5.29 11.37 -6.98
N LYS A 33 -4.39 10.55 -7.53
CA LYS A 33 -4.65 9.56 -8.61
C LYS A 33 -4.25 8.12 -8.26
N TYR A 34 -3.70 7.88 -7.08
CA TYR A 34 -3.33 6.54 -6.60
C TYR A 34 -3.60 6.43 -5.09
N TYR A 35 -3.44 5.25 -4.53
CA TYR A 35 -3.60 5.00 -3.09
C TYR A 35 -2.25 4.75 -2.45
N PHE A 36 -2.06 5.21 -1.21
CA PHE A 36 -0.83 4.99 -0.45
C PHE A 36 -1.17 4.39 0.91
N VAL A 37 -0.19 3.71 1.51
CA VAL A 37 -0.33 3.20 2.89
C VAL A 37 -0.22 4.37 3.85
N SER A 38 -1.32 4.70 4.50
CA SER A 38 -1.39 5.83 5.44
C SER A 38 -1.03 5.41 6.84
N TYR A 39 -1.41 4.20 7.24
CA TYR A 39 -1.15 3.67 8.56
C TYR A 39 -1.19 2.14 8.51
N VAL A 40 -0.32 1.49 9.27
CA VAL A 40 -0.39 0.04 9.47
C VAL A 40 -0.66 -0.19 10.94
N TYR A 41 -1.82 -0.77 11.25
CA TYR A 41 -2.08 -1.33 12.57
C TYR A 41 -1.32 -2.64 12.66
N TRP A 42 -0.02 -2.53 12.91
CA TRP A 42 0.86 -3.68 13.08
C TRP A 42 0.57 -4.35 14.42
N ASP A 43 0.44 -5.67 14.39
CA ASP A 43 0.29 -6.52 15.56
C ASP A 43 1.60 -7.27 15.82
N GLU A 44 1.97 -7.43 17.10
CA GLU A 44 3.24 -8.08 17.49
C GLU A 44 3.34 -9.54 17.03
N ARG A 45 2.21 -10.18 16.72
CA ARG A 45 2.14 -11.57 16.20
C ARG A 45 2.60 -11.67 14.75
N ASP A 46 2.61 -10.55 14.05
CA ASP A 46 2.98 -10.49 12.64
C ASP A 46 4.44 -10.03 12.48
N PRO A 47 5.12 -10.44 11.40
CA PRO A 47 6.50 -10.01 11.15
C PRO A 47 6.61 -8.49 11.02
N ILE A 48 7.81 -7.97 11.31
CA ILE A 48 8.10 -6.54 11.18
C ILE A 48 7.86 -6.11 9.73
N VAL A 49 7.10 -5.03 9.58
CA VAL A 49 6.79 -4.44 8.27
C VAL A 49 8.03 -3.71 7.75
N LEU A 50 8.68 -4.29 6.73
CA LEU A 50 9.81 -3.67 6.06
C LEU A 50 9.37 -2.65 5.01
N GLN A 51 10.28 -1.77 4.61
CA GLN A 51 10.01 -0.81 3.53
C GLN A 51 9.63 -1.51 2.22
N GLU A 52 10.32 -2.60 1.87
CA GLU A 52 10.01 -3.41 0.68
C GLU A 52 8.61 -4.04 0.74
N ASP A 53 8.14 -4.36 1.94
CA ASP A 53 6.78 -4.87 2.15
C ASP A 53 5.75 -3.76 1.91
N LEU A 54 6.00 -2.55 2.43
CA LEU A 54 5.12 -1.38 2.17
C LEU A 54 5.01 -1.08 0.67
N GLU A 55 6.13 -1.10 -0.05
CA GLU A 55 6.13 -0.87 -1.50
C GLU A 55 5.33 -1.94 -2.25
N LYS A 56 5.49 -3.22 -1.88
CA LYS A 56 4.71 -4.32 -2.45
C LYS A 56 3.23 -4.18 -2.14
N ILE A 57 2.88 -3.83 -0.90
CA ILE A 57 1.52 -3.57 -0.44
C ILE A 57 0.84 -2.48 -1.28
N GLU A 58 1.53 -1.35 -1.45
CA GLU A 58 1.03 -0.24 -2.27
C GLU A 58 0.86 -0.66 -3.72
N LEU A 59 1.84 -1.36 -4.29
CA LEU A 59 1.78 -1.82 -5.68
C LEU A 59 0.62 -2.79 -5.91
N LEU A 60 0.46 -3.79 -5.04
CA LEU A 60 -0.64 -4.78 -5.11
C LEU A 60 -2.00 -4.08 -5.04
N PHE A 61 -2.17 -3.18 -4.09
CA PHE A 61 -3.43 -2.46 -3.91
C PHE A 61 -3.74 -1.52 -5.09
N ASN A 62 -2.74 -0.79 -5.59
CA ASN A 62 -2.92 0.05 -6.78
C ASN A 62 -3.15 -0.77 -8.05
N SER A 63 -2.54 -1.95 -8.17
CA SER A 63 -2.82 -2.89 -9.26
C SER A 63 -4.26 -3.37 -9.21
N TYR A 64 -4.73 -3.79 -8.03
CA TYR A 64 -6.13 -4.18 -7.81
C TYR A 64 -7.12 -3.07 -8.17
N MET A 65 -6.80 -1.82 -7.82
CA MET A 65 -7.62 -0.64 -8.14
C MET A 65 -7.45 -0.11 -9.58
N GLY A 66 -6.59 -0.72 -10.41
CA GLY A 66 -6.31 -0.22 -11.77
C GLY A 66 -5.55 1.12 -11.82
N ARG A 67 -4.84 1.48 -10.75
CA ARG A 67 -4.07 2.73 -10.60
C ARG A 67 -2.56 2.53 -10.59
N GLU A 68 -2.08 1.32 -10.87
CA GLU A 68 -0.67 0.95 -10.87
C GLU A 68 0.22 1.91 -11.70
N ALA A 69 -0.25 2.30 -12.89
CA ALA A 69 0.50 3.20 -13.78
C ALA A 69 0.81 4.56 -13.12
N PHE A 70 -0.10 5.09 -12.29
CA PHE A 70 0.11 6.35 -11.57
C PHE A 70 1.14 6.20 -10.45
N TYR A 71 1.09 5.07 -9.72
CA TYR A 71 2.07 4.76 -8.69
C TYR A 71 3.47 4.59 -9.29
N ARG A 72 3.61 3.80 -10.37
CA ARG A 72 4.89 3.61 -11.08
C ARG A 72 5.44 4.93 -11.64
N ARG A 73 4.56 5.83 -12.13
CA ARG A 73 4.98 7.16 -12.61
C ARG A 73 5.57 8.01 -11.49
N ARG A 74 5.01 7.97 -10.28
CA ARG A 74 5.59 8.63 -9.10
C ARG A 74 6.95 8.03 -8.74
N LYS A 75 7.05 6.70 -8.64
CA LYS A 75 8.33 6.01 -8.37
C LYS A 75 9.42 6.39 -9.37
N ARG A 76 9.11 6.41 -10.67
CA ARG A 76 10.06 6.85 -11.72
C ARG A 76 10.47 8.32 -11.58
N ALA A 77 9.55 9.20 -11.17
CA ALA A 77 9.87 10.61 -10.91
C ALA A 77 10.75 10.79 -9.66
N ASP A 78 10.57 9.95 -8.64
CA ASP A 78 11.36 9.93 -7.41
C ASP A 78 12.80 9.42 -7.66
N THR A 79 12.96 8.42 -8.52
CA THR A 79 14.28 7.94 -9.00
C THR A 79 14.97 8.90 -9.98
N GLY A 80 14.31 10.02 -10.33
CA GLY A 80 14.77 11.02 -11.30
C GLY A 80 15.44 12.26 -10.71
N VAL A 81 15.93 12.22 -9.45
CA VAL A 81 16.79 13.27 -8.89
C VAL A 81 18.07 12.65 -8.37
N GLY A 82 19.01 12.51 -9.30
CA GLY A 82 20.40 12.10 -9.09
C GLY A 82 21.22 12.33 -10.36
N GLY A 83 20.92 13.39 -11.10
CA GLY A 83 21.59 13.76 -12.34
C GLY A 83 21.61 15.27 -12.50
N ALA A 84 22.59 15.89 -11.85
CA ALA A 84 23.16 17.16 -12.24
C ALA A 84 24.60 16.88 -12.66
#